data_AF-A0A9W7AVJ9-F1
#
_entry.id   AF-A0A9W7AVJ9-F1
#
_cell.length_a   1.000
_cell.length_b   1.000
_cell.length_c   1.000
_cell.angle_alpha   90.00
_cell.angle_beta   90.00
_cell.angle_gamma   90.00
#
_symmetry.space_group_name_H-M   'P 1'
#
loop_
_entity.id
_entity.type
_entity.pdbx_description
1 polymer ?
#
loop_
_entity_poly.entity_id
_entity_poly.type
_entity_poly.pdbx_seq_one_letter_code
_entity_poly.pdbx_strand_id
1 'polypeptide(L)'
;MRFSVLLALIFSSLNLTASYILSKSTKPKMTTRTSASSTLSESVRYYSRVLKVKPEELTSKQIRRLEKSGRKVFLARRAISDERHHQAEKIYVDIIGQNLSRSKEEIDLPAFAATTMLLALHQQRQGDKKKVRATFNNFFKIASDFYSDESNVLSNPTTDHAHEDCICGCGKGCTARVIQAFALFESKNKLKPKSKFLIKRAIEFDPNLESILKWKMFEDVPTVKGSVV
;
A
#
# COMPACT_ATOMS: atom_id res chain seq x y z
N MET A 1 -29.68 -14.82 6.31
CA MET A 1 -28.29 -15.27 6.62
C MET A 1 -27.70 -16.04 5.44
N ARG A 2 -27.13 -15.37 4.43
CA ARG A 2 -26.32 -15.99 3.36
C ARG A 2 -25.38 -14.94 2.74
N PHE A 3 -24.22 -14.68 3.35
CA PHE A 3 -23.21 -13.74 2.82
C PHE A 3 -21.77 -14.29 2.83
N SER A 4 -21.59 -15.62 2.90
CA SER A 4 -20.27 -16.23 3.14
C SER A 4 -19.61 -16.98 1.98
N VAL A 5 -20.12 -16.94 0.74
CA VAL A 5 -19.56 -17.78 -0.36
C VAL A 5 -18.98 -16.99 -1.54
N LEU A 6 -19.18 -15.67 -1.63
CA LEU A 6 -18.70 -14.86 -2.77
C LEU A 6 -17.44 -14.02 -2.49
N LEU A 7 -16.76 -14.28 -1.37
CA LEU A 7 -15.52 -13.58 -0.98
C LEU A 7 -14.22 -14.33 -1.40
N ALA A 8 -14.33 -15.52 -2.01
CA ALA A 8 -13.20 -16.40 -2.28
C ALA A 8 -12.68 -16.41 -3.73
N LEU A 9 -13.30 -15.71 -4.70
CA LEU A 9 -12.98 -15.89 -6.13
C LEU A 9 -12.35 -14.68 -6.85
N ILE A 10 -11.83 -13.65 -6.16
CA ILE A 10 -11.06 -12.56 -6.79
C ILE A 10 -9.76 -12.25 -6.01
N PHE A 11 -9.10 -13.28 -5.48
CA PHE A 11 -7.77 -13.16 -4.86
C PHE A 11 -6.74 -14.13 -5.46
N SER A 12 -7.00 -14.71 -6.63
CA SER A 12 -6.15 -15.73 -7.26
C SER A 12 -5.09 -15.21 -8.26
N SER A 13 -4.90 -13.90 -8.41
CA SER A 13 -3.75 -13.35 -9.17
C SER A 13 -2.95 -12.26 -8.45
N LEU A 14 -3.30 -11.96 -7.20
CA LEU A 14 -2.35 -11.44 -6.22
C LEU A 14 -1.88 -12.67 -5.45
N ASN A 15 -0.71 -13.21 -5.80
CA ASN A 15 0.00 -14.18 -4.96
C ASN A 15 0.49 -13.47 -3.67
N LEU A 16 -0.45 -13.04 -2.83
CA LEU A 16 -0.36 -13.14 -1.39
C LEU A 16 -0.86 -14.55 -1.10
N THR A 17 0.05 -15.47 -0.83
CA THR A 17 -0.29 -16.80 -0.33
C THR A 17 -1.06 -16.64 0.97
N ALA A 18 -2.39 -16.62 0.84
CA ALA A 18 -3.34 -16.93 1.89
C ALA A 18 -3.32 -18.44 2.17
N SER A 19 -2.13 -19.00 2.38
CA SER A 19 -1.97 -20.33 2.93
C SER A 19 -2.07 -20.21 4.44
N TYR A 20 -3.29 -20.41 4.93
CA TYR A 20 -3.55 -21.41 5.96
C TYR A 20 -2.55 -21.45 7.14
N ILE A 21 -2.77 -20.58 8.14
CA ILE A 21 -2.55 -20.95 9.55
C ILE A 21 -3.79 -20.52 10.34
N LEU A 22 -4.92 -21.16 10.01
CA LEU A 22 -5.89 -21.59 11.01
C LEU A 22 -5.40 -22.97 11.49
N SER A 23 -4.26 -22.98 12.18
CA SER A 23 -3.90 -24.14 13.00
C SER A 23 -4.82 -24.09 14.21
N LYS A 24 -5.57 -25.17 14.45
CA LYS A 24 -6.34 -25.36 15.68
C LYS A 24 -5.41 -25.10 16.87
N SER A 25 -5.68 -24.03 17.60
CA SER A 25 -4.97 -23.68 18.81
C SER A 25 -5.32 -24.69 19.90
N THR A 26 -4.55 -25.78 19.97
CA THR A 26 -4.24 -26.40 21.26
C THR A 26 -3.41 -25.38 22.01
N LYS A 27 -4.02 -24.71 23.01
CA LYS A 27 -3.36 -23.70 23.86
C LYS A 27 -2.02 -24.25 24.38
N PRO A 28 -0.87 -23.74 23.93
CA PRO A 28 0.37 -24.03 24.62
C PRO A 28 0.42 -23.11 25.84
N LYS A 29 0.71 -23.70 27.00
CA LYS A 29 1.08 -22.97 28.22
C LYS A 29 2.17 -21.95 27.85
N MET A 30 1.85 -20.68 28.06
CA MET A 30 2.66 -19.53 27.70
C MET A 30 3.91 -19.49 28.57
N THR A 31 5.04 -19.99 28.08
CA THR A 31 6.35 -19.67 28.65
C THR A 31 6.78 -18.31 28.11
N THR A 32 6.74 -17.33 28.99
CA THR A 32 7.18 -15.94 28.81
C THR A 32 8.67 -15.83 28.52
N ARG A 33 9.08 -15.74 27.25
CA ARG A 33 10.29 -15.01 26.81
C ARG A 33 10.39 -14.89 25.28
N THR A 34 9.50 -14.14 24.64
CA THR A 34 9.73 -13.73 23.24
C THR A 34 10.75 -12.59 23.27
N SER A 35 11.98 -12.85 22.82
CA SER A 35 13.08 -11.87 22.89
C SER A 35 12.79 -10.67 21.98
N ALA A 36 13.26 -9.47 22.36
CA ALA A 36 13.12 -8.27 21.51
C ALA A 36 13.69 -8.49 20.09
N SER A 37 14.70 -9.36 19.98
CA SER A 37 15.32 -9.79 18.72
C SER A 37 14.36 -10.56 17.79
N SER A 38 13.52 -11.47 18.33
CA SER A 38 12.55 -12.21 17.50
C SER A 38 11.43 -11.31 16.98
N THR A 39 11.01 -10.31 17.78
CA THR A 39 9.99 -9.34 17.36
C THR A 39 10.52 -8.41 16.27
N LEU A 40 11.80 -8.03 16.34
CA LEU A 40 12.44 -7.18 15.34
C LEU A 40 12.54 -7.90 13.99
N SER A 41 13.04 -9.14 13.97
CA SER A 41 13.19 -9.91 12.73
C SER A 41 11.85 -10.21 12.04
N GLU A 42 10.81 -10.48 12.82
CA GLU A 42 9.44 -10.62 12.30
C GLU A 42 8.91 -9.32 11.68
N SER A 43 9.17 -8.18 12.32
CA SER A 43 8.71 -6.88 11.83
C SER A 43 9.39 -6.49 10.51
N VAL A 44 10.70 -6.73 10.39
CA VAL A 44 11.47 -6.54 9.16
C VAL A 44 10.92 -7.45 8.07
N ARG A 45 10.84 -8.76 8.32
CA ARG A 45 10.31 -9.73 7.35
C ARG A 45 8.90 -9.39 6.90
N TYR A 46 8.04 -8.95 7.81
CA TYR A 46 6.68 -8.53 7.45
C TYR A 46 6.71 -7.30 6.55
N TYR A 47 7.46 -6.27 6.93
CA TYR A 47 7.44 -5.00 6.20
C TYR A 47 8.16 -5.08 4.85
N SER A 48 9.24 -5.85 4.75
CA SER A 48 9.89 -6.15 3.47
C SER A 48 8.93 -6.83 2.49
N ARG A 49 8.06 -7.74 2.97
CA ARG A 49 6.99 -8.33 2.12
C ARG A 49 5.96 -7.31 1.67
N VAL A 50 5.56 -6.38 2.56
CA VAL A 50 4.63 -5.29 2.20
C VAL A 50 5.25 -4.41 1.10
N LEU A 51 6.54 -4.09 1.22
CA LEU A 51 7.27 -3.27 0.24
C LEU A 51 7.69 -4.06 -1.02
N LYS A 52 7.59 -5.38 -1.00
CA LYS A 52 8.09 -6.31 -2.03
C LYS A 52 9.60 -6.18 -2.27
N VAL A 53 10.36 -6.03 -1.19
CA VAL A 53 11.83 -5.98 -1.22
C VAL A 53 12.42 -7.21 -0.55
N LYS A 54 13.55 -7.68 -1.05
CA LYS A 54 14.33 -8.73 -0.40
C LYS A 54 15.31 -8.09 0.58
N PRO A 55 15.26 -8.40 1.88
CA PRO A 55 16.16 -7.79 2.87
C PRO A 55 17.64 -7.93 2.54
N GLU A 56 18.01 -9.00 1.84
CA GLU A 56 19.39 -9.33 1.47
C GLU A 56 19.97 -8.37 0.42
N GLU A 57 19.11 -7.67 -0.33
CA GLU A 57 19.48 -6.70 -1.36
C GLU A 57 19.56 -5.26 -0.80
N LEU A 58 19.31 -5.07 0.50
CA LEU A 58 19.26 -3.75 1.13
C LEU A 58 20.58 -3.37 1.81
N THR A 59 20.96 -2.11 1.67
CA THR A 59 22.05 -1.52 2.44
C THR A 59 21.70 -1.43 3.93
N SER A 60 22.71 -1.40 4.81
CA SER A 60 22.51 -1.22 6.26
C SER A 60 21.69 0.02 6.62
N LYS A 61 21.81 1.11 5.84
CA LYS A 61 21.00 2.34 6.01
C LYS A 61 19.52 2.08 5.68
N GLN A 62 19.23 1.36 4.59
CA GLN A 62 17.87 1.00 4.21
C GLN A 62 17.25 0.01 5.19
N ILE A 63 18.01 -0.96 5.70
CA ILE A 63 17.57 -1.89 6.75
C ILE A 63 17.14 -1.12 8.00
N ARG A 64 17.94 -0.17 8.50
CA ARG A 64 17.58 0.65 9.67
C ARG A 64 16.32 1.48 9.45
N ARG A 65 16.13 2.05 8.24
CA ARG A 65 14.89 2.76 7.87
C ARG A 65 13.68 1.81 7.90
N LEU A 66 13.85 0.61 7.33
CA LEU A 66 12.84 -0.43 7.28
C LEU A 66 12.48 -0.95 8.67
N GLU A 67 13.44 -1.13 9.56
CA GLU A 67 13.22 -1.51 10.96
C GLU A 67 12.35 -0.49 11.72
N LYS A 68 12.67 0.80 11.58
CA LYS A 68 11.96 1.88 12.26
C LYS A 68 10.47 1.92 11.88
N SER A 69 10.18 1.91 10.58
CA SER A 69 8.80 1.91 10.08
C SER A 69 8.13 0.54 10.27
N GLY A 70 8.86 -0.54 9.97
CA GLY A 70 8.37 -1.92 10.03
C GLY A 70 7.92 -2.35 11.42
N ARG A 71 8.63 -1.93 12.48
CA ARG A 71 8.21 -2.19 13.86
C ARG A 71 6.82 -1.59 14.15
N LYS A 72 6.58 -0.35 13.72
CA LYS A 72 5.29 0.32 13.96
C LYS A 72 4.17 -0.32 13.13
N VAL A 73 4.42 -0.62 11.87
CA VAL A 73 3.44 -1.31 11.02
C VAL A 73 3.11 -2.70 11.59
N PHE A 74 4.11 -3.42 12.12
CA PHE A 74 3.88 -4.69 12.82
C PHE A 74 3.02 -4.53 14.07
N LEU A 75 3.25 -3.48 14.88
CA LEU A 75 2.39 -3.16 16.03
C LEU A 75 0.95 -2.82 15.62
N ALA A 76 0.76 -2.07 14.52
CA ALA A 76 -0.56 -1.80 13.98
C ALA A 76 -1.27 -3.10 13.56
N ARG A 77 -0.56 -4.01 12.88
CA ARG A 77 -1.09 -5.33 12.53
C ARG A 77 -1.50 -6.13 13.77
N ARG A 78 -0.66 -6.16 14.82
CA ARG A 78 -1.00 -6.84 16.07
C ARG A 78 -2.23 -6.22 16.73
N ALA A 79 -2.33 -4.89 16.76
CA ALA A 79 -3.52 -4.20 17.26
C ALA A 79 -4.78 -4.57 16.46
N ILE A 80 -4.70 -4.77 15.13
CA ILE A 80 -5.82 -5.29 14.32
C ILE A 80 -6.19 -6.72 14.73
N SER A 81 -5.20 -7.59 14.93
CA SER A 81 -5.42 -8.98 15.37
C SER A 81 -6.05 -9.05 16.77
N ASP A 82 -5.74 -8.09 17.63
CA ASP A 82 -6.32 -7.95 18.98
C ASP A 82 -7.63 -7.15 18.98
N GLU A 83 -8.26 -6.91 17.82
CA GLU A 83 -9.51 -6.13 17.65
C GLU A 83 -9.44 -4.65 18.12
N ARG A 84 -8.24 -4.14 18.41
CA ARG A 84 -7.98 -2.74 18.80
C ARG A 84 -7.87 -1.83 17.59
N HIS A 85 -8.95 -1.74 16.81
CA HIS A 85 -8.98 -1.05 15.52
C HIS A 85 -8.64 0.44 15.59
N HIS A 86 -9.09 1.14 16.63
CA HIS A 86 -8.77 2.56 16.82
C HIS A 86 -7.27 2.77 17.07
N GLN A 87 -6.64 1.89 17.85
CA GLN A 87 -5.21 1.96 18.10
C GLN A 87 -4.41 1.68 16.82
N ALA A 88 -4.83 0.70 16.02
CA ALA A 88 -4.18 0.43 14.73
C ALA A 88 -4.25 1.65 13.80
N GLU A 89 -5.42 2.29 13.69
CA GLU A 89 -5.58 3.53 12.93
C GLU A 89 -4.65 4.64 13.44
N LYS A 90 -4.59 4.86 14.76
CA LYS A 90 -3.69 5.84 15.38
C LYS A 90 -2.22 5.58 15.04
N ILE A 91 -1.79 4.32 15.06
CA ILE A 91 -0.41 3.95 14.71
C ILE A 91 -0.13 4.26 13.23
N TYR A 92 -1.04 3.94 12.31
CA TYR A 92 -0.84 4.27 10.90
C TYR A 92 -0.80 5.77 10.64
N VAL A 93 -1.69 6.54 11.28
CA VAL A 93 -1.71 8.00 11.17
C VAL A 93 -0.42 8.61 11.74
N ASP A 94 0.09 8.10 12.87
CA ASP A 94 1.39 8.51 13.41
C ASP A 94 2.56 8.21 12.46
N ILE A 95 2.61 7.01 11.87
CA ILE A 95 3.65 6.67 10.88
C ILE A 95 3.59 7.64 9.69
N ILE A 96 2.39 7.93 9.18
CA ILE A 96 2.20 8.89 8.09
C ILE A 96 2.69 10.27 8.54
N GLY A 97 2.20 10.81 9.66
CA GLY A 97 2.63 12.11 10.19
C GLY A 97 4.14 12.22 10.35
N GLN A 98 4.80 11.19 10.88
CA GLN A 98 6.26 11.17 11.04
C GLN A 98 7.05 11.10 9.73
N ASN A 99 6.47 10.56 8.66
CA ASN A 99 7.08 10.65 7.34
C ASN A 99 6.93 12.06 6.77
N LEU A 100 5.80 12.72 7.04
CA LEU A 100 5.50 14.07 6.55
C LEU A 100 6.22 15.19 7.31
N SER A 101 6.58 14.97 8.57
CA SER A 101 7.35 15.93 9.36
C SER A 101 8.84 15.99 8.99
N ARG A 102 9.31 15.15 8.06
CA ARG A 102 10.69 15.21 7.54
C ARG A 102 10.80 16.28 6.46
N SER A 103 12.03 16.71 6.14
CA SER A 103 12.23 17.57 4.97
C SER A 103 11.71 16.87 3.71
N LYS A 104 11.30 17.64 2.70
CA LYS A 104 10.75 17.08 1.44
C LYS A 104 11.70 16.07 0.78
N GLU A 105 13.00 16.28 0.92
CA GLU A 105 14.09 15.45 0.42
C GLU A 105 14.27 14.13 1.22
N GLU A 106 13.70 14.02 2.43
CA GLU A 106 13.87 12.89 3.33
C GLU A 106 12.63 11.98 3.44
N ILE A 107 11.58 12.27 2.68
CA ILE A 107 10.35 11.49 2.74
C ILE A 107 10.57 10.13 2.10
N ASP A 108 10.40 9.08 2.91
CA ASP A 108 10.46 7.70 2.47
C ASP A 108 9.14 7.36 1.74
N LEU A 109 9.09 7.72 0.46
CA LEU A 109 7.90 7.54 -0.37
C LEU A 109 7.37 6.09 -0.37
N PRO A 110 8.21 5.03 -0.42
CA PRO A 110 7.75 3.66 -0.22
C PRO A 110 7.03 3.45 1.09
N ALA A 111 7.61 3.91 2.19
CA ALA A 111 7.02 3.76 3.50
C ALA A 111 5.70 4.53 3.59
N PHE A 112 5.64 5.73 3.03
CA PHE A 112 4.44 6.55 2.99
C PHE A 112 3.34 5.91 2.14
N ALA A 113 3.65 5.45 0.93
CA ALA A 113 2.71 4.76 0.03
C ALA A 113 2.18 3.46 0.66
N ALA A 114 3.06 2.62 1.20
CA ALA A 114 2.67 1.37 1.85
C ALA A 114 1.78 1.60 3.07
N THR A 115 2.14 2.54 3.94
CA THR A 115 1.37 2.87 5.14
C THR A 115 0.00 3.45 4.78
N THR A 116 -0.07 4.30 3.75
CA THR A 116 -1.33 4.83 3.20
C THR A 116 -2.24 3.71 2.73
N MET A 117 -1.73 2.76 1.94
CA MET A 117 -2.53 1.62 1.47
C MET A 117 -3.01 0.74 2.61
N LEU A 118 -2.18 0.51 3.63
CA LEU A 118 -2.56 -0.27 4.81
C LEU A 118 -3.64 0.43 5.65
N LEU A 119 -3.54 1.74 5.84
CA LEU A 119 -4.55 2.55 6.51
C LEU A 119 -5.88 2.52 5.74
N ALA A 120 -5.83 2.75 4.42
CA ALA A 120 -7.01 2.69 3.56
C ALA A 120 -7.67 1.30 3.60
N LEU A 121 -6.88 0.23 3.54
CA LEU A 121 -7.40 -1.14 3.64
C LEU A 121 -8.07 -1.40 5.00
N HIS A 122 -7.46 -0.93 6.09
CA HIS A 122 -8.03 -1.04 7.43
C HIS A 122 -9.37 -0.29 7.52
N GLN A 123 -9.42 0.97 7.10
CA GLN A 123 -10.65 1.78 7.08
C GLN A 123 -11.73 1.17 6.17
N GLN A 124 -11.35 0.58 5.04
CA GLN A 124 -12.27 -0.13 4.15
C GLN A 124 -12.91 -1.34 4.83
N ARG A 125 -12.14 -2.10 5.62
CA ARG A 125 -12.68 -3.24 6.40
C ARG A 125 -13.66 -2.81 7.48
N GLN A 126 -13.50 -1.61 8.02
CA GLN A 126 -14.44 -1.00 8.96
C GLN A 126 -15.67 -0.39 8.26
N GLY A 127 -15.73 -0.41 6.92
CA GLY A 127 -16.85 0.14 6.15
C GLY A 127 -16.83 1.66 5.96
N ASP A 128 -15.80 2.36 6.44
CA ASP A 128 -15.72 3.82 6.37
C ASP A 128 -15.17 4.31 5.02
N LYS A 129 -16.05 4.33 4.02
CA LYS A 129 -15.71 4.75 2.65
C LYS A 129 -15.24 6.20 2.57
N LYS A 130 -15.73 7.07 3.47
CA LYS A 130 -15.35 8.50 3.47
C LYS A 130 -13.90 8.65 3.91
N LYS A 131 -13.51 7.99 5.00
CA LYS A 131 -12.11 7.96 5.45
C LYS A 131 -11.18 7.37 4.41
N VAL A 132 -11.56 6.26 3.75
CA VAL A 132 -10.72 5.67 2.70
C VAL A 132 -10.40 6.67 1.59
N ARG A 133 -11.42 7.38 1.08
CA ARG A 133 -11.23 8.43 0.07
C ARG A 133 -10.36 9.58 0.58
N ALA A 134 -10.58 10.02 1.82
CA ALA A 134 -9.77 11.07 2.43
C ALA A 134 -8.29 10.65 2.53
N THR A 135 -8.02 9.42 2.95
CA THR A 135 -6.66 8.84 3.03
C THR A 135 -5.95 8.87 1.67
N PHE A 136 -6.61 8.40 0.60
CA PHE A 136 -6.03 8.45 -0.74
C PHE A 136 -5.85 9.88 -1.27
N ASN A 137 -6.86 10.74 -1.11
CA ASN A 137 -6.77 12.13 -1.54
C ASN A 137 -5.65 12.89 -0.82
N ASN A 138 -5.46 12.65 0.48
CA ASN A 138 -4.37 13.24 1.25
C ASN A 138 -3.01 12.78 0.73
N PHE A 139 -2.87 11.48 0.40
CA PHE A 139 -1.67 10.99 -0.25
C PHE A 139 -1.37 11.74 -1.55
N PHE A 140 -2.36 11.92 -2.45
CA PHE A 140 -2.11 12.61 -3.71
C PHE A 140 -1.76 14.09 -3.55
N LYS A 141 -2.39 14.77 -2.58
CA LYS A 141 -2.06 16.17 -2.24
C LYS A 141 -0.60 16.31 -1.82
N ILE A 142 -0.13 15.40 -0.97
CA ILE A 142 1.26 15.43 -0.51
C ILE A 142 2.19 14.96 -1.62
N ALA A 143 1.79 13.92 -2.37
CA ALA A 143 2.53 13.43 -3.51
C ALA A 143 2.82 14.55 -4.54
N SER A 144 1.85 15.44 -4.80
CA SER A 144 2.06 16.57 -5.74
C SER A 144 3.10 17.55 -5.27
N ASP A 145 3.24 17.74 -3.95
CA ASP A 145 4.23 18.65 -3.39
C ASP A 145 5.67 18.15 -3.56
N PHE A 146 5.89 16.86 -3.86
CA PHE A 146 7.20 16.27 -4.16
C PHE A 146 7.58 16.30 -5.63
N TYR A 147 6.60 16.26 -6.53
CA TYR A 147 6.87 16.21 -7.96
C TYR A 147 7.08 17.59 -8.60
N SER A 148 7.18 18.64 -7.76
CA SER A 148 7.63 20.01 -8.06
C SER A 148 7.52 20.46 -9.53
N ASP A 149 6.29 20.63 -10.00
CA ASP A 149 5.94 21.49 -11.14
C ASP A 149 4.40 21.58 -11.19
N GLU A 150 3.84 22.67 -10.65
CA GLU A 150 2.44 23.19 -10.65
C GLU A 150 1.24 22.27 -10.97
N SER A 151 1.33 20.97 -10.81
CA SER A 151 0.35 20.03 -11.33
C SER A 151 0.03 18.94 -10.32
N ASN A 152 -1.27 18.72 -10.17
CA ASN A 152 -1.83 17.58 -9.46
C ASN A 152 -1.19 16.29 -10.00
N VAL A 153 -0.76 15.38 -9.11
CA VAL A 153 -0.17 14.07 -9.49
C VAL A 153 -1.04 13.30 -10.48
N LEU A 154 -2.36 13.48 -10.40
CA LEU A 154 -3.30 12.84 -11.30
C LEU A 154 -3.43 13.54 -12.66
N SER A 155 -2.86 14.72 -12.83
CA SER A 155 -2.91 15.53 -14.06
C SER A 155 -1.65 15.41 -14.89
N ASN A 156 -0.47 15.20 -14.28
CA ASN A 156 0.81 15.14 -14.99
C ASN A 156 1.72 13.98 -14.52
N PRO A 157 1.67 12.80 -15.15
CA PRO A 157 2.47 11.63 -14.77
C PRO A 157 3.95 11.69 -15.26
N THR A 158 4.30 12.70 -16.07
CA THR A 158 5.55 12.72 -16.85
C THR A 158 6.75 13.31 -16.13
N THR A 159 6.64 13.83 -14.90
CA THR A 159 7.79 14.47 -14.24
C THR A 159 8.91 13.45 -14.00
N ASP A 160 10.10 13.68 -14.56
CA ASP A 160 11.24 12.76 -14.60
C ASP A 160 11.96 12.59 -13.25
N HIS A 161 11.24 12.77 -12.14
CA HIS A 161 11.75 12.51 -10.80
C HIS A 161 11.68 11.00 -10.49
N ALA A 162 12.54 10.24 -11.15
CA ALA A 162 12.88 8.92 -10.68
C ALA A 162 13.51 9.07 -9.29
N HIS A 163 12.88 8.50 -8.26
CA HIS A 163 13.52 8.38 -6.95
C HIS A 163 14.60 7.31 -7.04
N GLU A 164 15.81 7.68 -7.48
CA GLU A 164 16.97 6.79 -7.58
C GLU A 164 17.24 6.07 -6.25
N ASP A 165 16.91 6.71 -5.13
CA ASP A 165 17.06 6.19 -3.77
C ASP A 165 15.83 5.42 -3.22
N CYS A 166 14.87 5.04 -4.07
CA CYS A 166 13.73 4.26 -3.59
C CYS A 166 14.18 2.89 -3.05
N ILE A 167 13.97 2.63 -1.76
CA ILE A 167 14.22 1.32 -1.11
C ILE A 167 13.60 0.15 -1.89
N CYS A 168 12.51 0.45 -2.57
CA CYS A 168 11.69 -0.46 -3.32
C CYS A 168 12.17 -0.75 -4.76
N GLY A 169 13.18 -0.02 -5.27
CA GLY A 169 13.63 -0.02 -6.66
C GLY A 169 12.58 0.38 -7.71
N CYS A 170 11.43 0.93 -7.29
CA CYS A 170 10.24 1.09 -8.13
C CYS A 170 10.26 2.34 -9.01
N GLY A 171 11.22 3.28 -8.82
CA GLY A 171 11.14 4.62 -9.40
C GLY A 171 9.79 5.28 -9.07
N LYS A 172 8.93 5.43 -10.08
CA LYS A 172 7.55 5.97 -9.99
C LYS A 172 6.48 4.96 -9.53
N GLY A 173 6.82 3.67 -9.46
CA GLY A 173 5.87 2.57 -9.24
C GLY A 173 5.12 2.58 -7.90
N CYS A 174 5.55 3.38 -6.94
CA CYS A 174 4.99 3.38 -5.59
C CYS A 174 3.76 4.28 -5.52
N THR A 175 3.83 5.44 -6.18
CA THR A 175 2.66 6.29 -6.46
C THR A 175 1.68 5.56 -7.37
N ALA A 176 2.16 4.89 -8.42
CA ALA A 176 1.33 4.09 -9.35
C ALA A 176 0.50 3.02 -8.60
N ARG A 177 1.12 2.30 -7.67
CA ARG A 177 0.43 1.30 -6.82
C ARG A 177 -0.66 1.92 -5.92
N VAL A 178 -0.44 3.12 -5.39
CA VAL A 178 -1.47 3.83 -4.60
C VAL A 178 -2.63 4.26 -5.49
N ILE A 179 -2.36 4.78 -6.69
CA ILE A 179 -3.40 5.13 -7.68
C ILE A 179 -4.19 3.88 -8.08
N GLN A 180 -3.50 2.77 -8.36
CA GLN A 180 -4.10 1.48 -8.69
C GLN A 180 -5.02 0.97 -7.57
N ALA A 181 -4.56 1.02 -6.31
CA ALA A 181 -5.35 0.63 -5.15
C ALA A 181 -6.61 1.50 -5.01
N PHE A 182 -6.50 2.81 -5.28
CA PHE A 182 -7.65 3.70 -5.25
C PHE A 182 -8.63 3.43 -6.39
N ALA A 183 -8.13 3.14 -7.60
CA ALA A 183 -8.95 2.73 -8.73
C ALA A 183 -9.80 1.50 -8.40
N LEU A 184 -9.17 0.47 -7.82
CA LEU A 184 -9.85 -0.74 -7.36
C LEU A 184 -10.91 -0.46 -6.31
N PHE A 185 -10.60 0.42 -5.35
CA PHE A 185 -11.57 0.85 -4.34
C PHE A 185 -12.79 1.54 -4.96
N GLU A 186 -12.60 2.48 -5.88
CA GLU A 186 -13.72 3.19 -6.51
C GLU A 186 -14.54 2.30 -7.44
N SER A 187 -13.90 1.34 -8.12
CA SER A 187 -14.59 0.31 -8.92
C SER A 187 -15.58 -0.48 -8.05
N LYS A 188 -15.11 -1.00 -6.91
CA LYS A 188 -15.93 -1.73 -5.94
C LYS A 188 -17.05 -0.88 -5.33
N ASN A 189 -16.87 0.43 -5.29
CA ASN A 189 -17.86 1.38 -4.75
C ASN A 189 -18.73 2.03 -5.82
N LYS A 190 -18.84 1.41 -7.01
CA LYS A 190 -19.72 1.83 -8.11
C LYS A 190 -19.38 3.19 -8.73
N LEU A 191 -18.18 3.74 -8.48
CA LEU A 191 -17.67 4.94 -9.15
C LEU A 191 -16.80 4.56 -10.35
N LYS A 192 -17.42 3.91 -11.34
CA LYS A 192 -16.73 3.39 -12.54
C LYS A 192 -15.96 4.47 -13.33
N PRO A 193 -16.52 5.66 -13.63
CA PRO A 193 -15.79 6.67 -14.41
C PRO A 193 -14.49 7.11 -13.74
N LYS A 194 -14.56 7.39 -12.42
CA LYS A 194 -13.39 7.75 -11.62
C LYS A 194 -12.37 6.61 -11.56
N SER A 195 -12.84 5.38 -11.37
CA SER A 195 -11.98 4.20 -11.34
C SER A 195 -11.20 4.02 -12.65
N LYS A 196 -11.86 4.17 -13.81
CA LYS A 196 -11.21 4.12 -15.13
C LYS A 196 -10.18 5.23 -15.33
N PHE A 197 -10.51 6.45 -14.90
CA PHE A 197 -9.58 7.56 -14.95
C PHE A 197 -8.32 7.24 -14.12
N LEU A 198 -8.49 6.78 -12.88
CA LEU A 198 -7.38 6.44 -12.00
C LEU A 198 -6.52 5.31 -12.56
N ILE A 199 -7.11 4.25 -13.12
CA ILE A 199 -6.30 3.13 -13.62
C ILE A 199 -5.44 3.51 -14.84
N LYS A 200 -5.95 4.39 -15.72
CA LYS A 200 -5.14 4.97 -16.80
C LYS A 200 -3.95 5.76 -16.24
N ARG A 201 -4.20 6.62 -15.25
CA ARG A 201 -3.12 7.36 -14.57
C ARG A 201 -2.11 6.42 -13.91
N ALA A 202 -2.55 5.35 -13.26
CA ALA A 202 -1.62 4.39 -12.66
C ALA A 202 -0.68 3.77 -13.71
N ILE A 203 -1.19 3.45 -14.91
CA ILE A 203 -0.42 2.88 -16.02
C ILE A 203 0.54 3.92 -16.63
N GLU A 204 0.12 5.18 -16.74
CA GLU A 204 1.00 6.26 -17.17
C GLU A 204 2.19 6.47 -16.21
N PHE A 205 1.99 6.26 -14.90
CA PHE A 205 3.06 6.29 -13.90
C PHE A 205 3.95 5.03 -13.93
N ASP A 206 3.38 3.87 -14.19
CA ASP A 206 4.10 2.59 -14.27
C ASP A 206 3.49 1.70 -15.37
N PRO A 207 4.07 1.70 -16.58
CA PRO A 207 3.57 0.92 -17.70
C PRO A 207 3.51 -0.59 -17.43
N ASN A 208 4.27 -1.11 -16.47
CA ASN A 208 4.22 -2.53 -16.09
C ASN A 208 2.85 -2.92 -15.48
N LEU A 209 2.04 -1.94 -15.08
CA LEU A 209 0.69 -2.17 -14.59
C LEU A 209 -0.35 -2.44 -15.69
N GLU A 210 0.00 -2.33 -16.98
CA GLU A 210 -0.93 -2.59 -18.11
C GLU A 210 -1.67 -3.94 -17.99
N SER A 211 -1.03 -4.94 -17.41
CA SER A 211 -1.63 -6.27 -17.19
C SER A 211 -2.95 -6.24 -16.42
N ILE A 212 -3.20 -5.19 -15.61
CA ILE A 212 -4.44 -5.04 -14.85
C ILE A 212 -5.66 -4.71 -15.73
N LEU A 213 -5.45 -4.19 -16.93
CA LEU A 213 -6.54 -3.91 -17.88
C LEU A 213 -7.26 -5.19 -18.34
N LYS A 214 -6.61 -6.35 -18.18
CA LYS A 214 -7.23 -7.66 -18.44
C LYS A 214 -8.24 -8.09 -17.38
N TRP A 215 -8.39 -7.33 -16.29
CA TRP A 215 -9.34 -7.68 -15.24
C TRP A 215 -10.74 -7.22 -15.64
N LYS A 216 -11.77 -8.06 -15.41
CA LYS A 216 -13.19 -7.78 -15.74
C LYS A 216 -13.71 -6.39 -15.39
N MET A 217 -13.15 -5.76 -14.36
CA MET A 217 -13.56 -4.41 -13.93
C MET A 217 -12.90 -3.26 -14.72
N PHE A 218 -11.95 -3.56 -15.59
CA PHE A 218 -11.17 -2.62 -16.41
C PHE A 218 -11.02 -3.03 -17.88
N GLU A 219 -11.65 -4.14 -18.32
CA GLU A 219 -11.59 -4.62 -19.72
C GLU A 219 -12.04 -3.57 -20.74
N ASP A 220 -12.89 -2.63 -20.33
CA ASP A 220 -13.43 -1.55 -21.14
C ASP A 220 -12.60 -0.26 -21.07
N VAL A 221 -11.37 -0.33 -20.56
CA VAL A 221 -10.38 0.74 -20.57
C VAL A 221 -9.42 0.50 -21.74
N PRO A 222 -9.32 1.43 -22.71
CA PRO A 222 -8.40 1.30 -23.83
C PRO A 222 -6.95 1.11 -23.36
N THR A 223 -6.23 0.21 -24.01
CA THR A 223 -4.77 0.08 -23.83
C THR A 223 -4.08 1.33 -24.40
N VAL A 224 -2.97 1.75 -23.78
CA VAL A 224 -2.26 2.97 -24.16
C VAL A 224 -1.57 2.85 -25.54
N LYS A 225 -1.48 1.64 -26.10
CA LYS A 225 -0.83 1.32 -27.39
C LYS A 225 -1.57 1.80 -28.66
N GLY A 226 -2.43 2.81 -28.55
CA GLY A 226 -3.24 3.34 -29.65
C GLY A 226 -3.00 4.80 -30.02
N SER A 227 -2.06 5.51 -29.36
CA SER A 227 -1.69 6.88 -29.75
C SER A 227 -0.34 6.89 -30.43
N VAL A 228 -0.31 6.38 -31.67
CA VAL A 228 0.66 6.81 -32.67
C VAL A 228 -0.07 7.88 -33.47
N VAL A 229 0.38 9.13 -33.34
CA VAL A 229 0.12 10.19 -34.31
C VAL A 229 0.95 9.91 -35.56
#